data_AF-A0A662QUN6-F1
#
_entry.id   AF-A0A662QUN6-F1
#
_cell.length_a   1.000
_cell.length_b   1.000
_cell.length_c   1.000
_cell.angle_alpha   90.00
_cell.angle_beta   90.00
_cell.angle_gamma   90.00
#
_symmetry.space_group_name_H-M   'P 1'
#
loop_
_entity.id
_entity.type
_entity.pdbx_description
1 polymer ?
#
loop_
_entity_poly.entity_id
_entity_poly.type
_entity_poly.pdbx_seq_one_letter_code
_entity_poly.pdbx_strand_id
1 'polypeptide(L)'
;MRKMIFLLMSLVSVILIAGCIISPQTPITGDLSVELKIHDSLPKSLTLQKDGTLIFTEGDKTDQISLSSEEVESLKQIIIDNNFFTLKEKYEDRNLMDGIGHTITITIGDESHSVYCYGECPEGFSNVLGKIKSLWTQEIQYSGFA
;
A
#
# COMPACT_ATOMS: atom_id res chain seq x y z
N MET A 1 -68.25 -26.60 14.49
CA MET A 1 -68.27 -25.23 15.07
C MET A 1 -67.12 -25.11 16.06
N ARG A 2 -66.26 -24.07 15.93
CA ARG A 2 -65.38 -23.45 16.97
C ARG A 2 -64.51 -24.40 17.84
N LYS A 3 -63.21 -24.24 18.06
CA LYS A 3 -62.34 -23.05 18.09
C LYS A 3 -60.88 -23.53 18.16
N MET A 4 -59.97 -22.78 17.54
CA MET A 4 -58.51 -22.80 17.73
C MET A 4 -58.12 -22.68 19.21
N ILE A 5 -56.96 -23.25 19.58
CA ILE A 5 -55.93 -22.57 20.39
C ILE A 5 -54.56 -23.11 19.92
N PHE A 6 -53.82 -22.26 19.23
CA PHE A 6 -52.38 -22.36 18.99
C PHE A 6 -51.67 -21.87 20.25
N LEU A 7 -50.69 -22.64 20.75
CA LEU A 7 -49.73 -22.18 21.75
C LEU A 7 -48.34 -22.53 21.24
N LEU A 8 -47.79 -21.64 20.41
CA LEU A 8 -46.37 -21.54 20.12
C LEU A 8 -45.72 -20.87 21.33
N MET A 9 -44.97 -21.62 22.14
CA MET A 9 -44.01 -21.03 23.07
C MET A 9 -42.64 -20.95 22.39
N SER A 10 -42.32 -19.71 22.03
CA SER A 10 -41.04 -19.22 21.55
C SER A 10 -39.92 -19.50 22.56
N LEU A 11 -38.83 -20.14 22.11
CA LEU A 11 -37.52 -20.00 22.73
C LEU A 11 -36.57 -19.40 21.68
N VAL A 12 -36.52 -18.06 21.63
CA VAL A 12 -35.51 -17.33 20.89
C VAL A 12 -34.28 -17.24 21.78
N SER A 13 -33.29 -18.09 21.52
CA SER A 13 -31.92 -17.88 22.03
C SER A 13 -31.29 -16.75 21.23
N VAL A 14 -31.18 -15.57 21.84
CA VAL A 14 -30.39 -14.45 21.32
C VAL A 14 -28.92 -14.80 21.50
N ILE A 15 -28.27 -15.25 20.43
CA ILE A 15 -26.81 -15.32 20.37
C ILE A 15 -26.33 -13.90 20.00
N LEU A 16 -25.87 -13.15 21.01
CA LEU A 16 -25.07 -11.94 20.81
C LEU A 16 -23.70 -12.37 20.26
N ILE A 17 -23.58 -12.43 18.94
CA ILE A 17 -22.27 -12.45 18.29
C ILE A 17 -21.79 -11.01 18.34
N ALA A 18 -20.85 -10.72 19.23
CA ALA A 18 -20.10 -9.48 19.23
C ALA A 18 -19.50 -9.31 17.84
N GLY A 19 -20.08 -8.39 17.07
CA GLY A 19 -19.66 -8.09 15.70
C GLY A 19 -18.29 -7.43 15.72
N CYS A 20 -17.23 -8.23 15.65
CA CYS A 20 -16.11 -7.85 14.81
C CYS A 20 -16.66 -7.86 13.38
N ILE A 21 -17.04 -6.69 12.87
CA ILE A 21 -17.25 -6.50 11.45
C ILE A 21 -15.87 -6.64 10.81
N ILE A 22 -15.44 -7.88 10.59
CA ILE A 22 -14.33 -8.18 9.69
C ILE A 22 -14.94 -7.90 8.31
N SER A 23 -14.74 -6.70 7.79
CA SER A 23 -14.97 -6.45 6.36
C SER A 23 -14.18 -7.52 5.63
N PRO A 24 -14.82 -8.39 4.82
CA PRO A 24 -14.09 -9.35 4.01
C PRO A 24 -13.30 -8.54 2.98
N GLN A 25 -12.02 -8.26 3.30
CA GLN A 25 -11.09 -7.79 2.29
C GLN A 25 -10.95 -8.93 1.30
N THR A 26 -11.34 -8.69 0.05
CA THR A 26 -11.06 -9.63 -1.03
C THR A 26 -9.56 -9.89 -1.04
N PRO A 27 -9.10 -11.15 -1.02
CA PRO A 27 -7.69 -11.43 -1.06
C PRO A 27 -7.12 -10.90 -2.38
N ILE A 28 -6.22 -9.92 -2.30
CA ILE A 28 -5.56 -9.33 -3.46
C ILE A 28 -4.52 -10.34 -3.96
N THR A 29 -4.71 -10.84 -5.18
CA THR A 29 -3.86 -11.88 -5.79
C THR A 29 -3.34 -11.45 -7.15
N GLY A 30 -2.13 -11.87 -7.50
CA GLY A 30 -1.51 -11.59 -8.80
C GLY A 30 -0.05 -11.11 -8.69
N ASP A 31 0.53 -10.82 -9.85
CA ASP A 31 1.89 -10.29 -9.97
C ASP A 31 1.96 -8.86 -9.42
N LEU A 32 3.08 -8.54 -8.76
CA LEU A 32 3.33 -7.22 -8.18
C LEU A 32 4.10 -6.34 -9.18
N SER A 33 3.66 -5.10 -9.33
CA SER A 33 4.49 -4.00 -9.84
C SER A 33 4.37 -2.77 -8.96
N VAL A 34 5.45 -2.02 -8.81
CA VAL A 34 5.52 -0.83 -7.96
C VAL A 34 6.25 0.29 -8.68
N GLU A 35 5.76 1.51 -8.55
CA GLU A 35 6.47 2.73 -8.94
C GLU A 35 6.54 3.67 -7.74
N LEU A 36 7.75 3.96 -7.27
CA LEU A 36 8.02 5.03 -6.31
C LEU A 36 8.61 6.22 -7.07
N LYS A 37 7.93 7.37 -7.02
CA LYS A 37 8.46 8.66 -7.46
C LYS A 37 8.90 9.48 -6.26
N ILE A 38 10.09 10.04 -6.35
CA ILE A 38 10.66 10.96 -5.37
C ILE A 38 10.66 12.35 -6.01
N HIS A 39 9.84 13.25 -5.46
CA HIS A 39 9.65 14.62 -5.93
C HIS A 39 10.73 15.53 -5.35
N ASP A 40 11.95 15.32 -5.81
CA ASP A 40 13.17 16.09 -5.46
C ASP A 40 13.58 17.00 -6.64
N SER A 41 14.59 17.87 -6.48
CA SER A 41 15.05 18.76 -7.58
C SER A 41 15.46 18.03 -8.84
N LEU A 42 16.19 16.93 -8.64
CA LEU A 42 16.51 15.97 -9.67
C LEU A 42 15.53 14.82 -9.51
N PRO A 43 14.55 14.63 -10.44
CA PRO A 43 13.52 13.61 -10.31
C PRO A 43 14.15 12.22 -10.24
N LYS A 44 13.68 11.43 -9.28
CA LYS A 44 14.14 10.05 -9.07
C LYS A 44 12.97 9.09 -9.02
N SER A 45 13.19 7.85 -9.45
CA SER A 45 12.20 6.80 -9.30
C SER A 45 12.81 5.43 -9.04
N LEU A 46 12.04 4.58 -8.34
CA LEU A 46 12.27 3.15 -8.24
C LEU A 46 11.06 2.43 -8.83
N THR A 47 11.29 1.58 -9.84
CA THR A 47 10.24 0.83 -10.52
C THR A 47 10.49 -0.67 -10.41
N LEU A 48 9.64 -1.39 -9.70
CA LEU A 48 9.61 -2.85 -9.68
C LEU A 48 8.71 -3.36 -10.80
N GLN A 49 9.30 -4.07 -11.76
CA GLN A 49 8.59 -4.75 -12.84
C GLN A 49 8.08 -6.12 -12.39
N LYS A 50 7.11 -6.67 -13.14
CA LYS A 50 6.48 -7.96 -12.84
C LYS A 50 7.43 -9.16 -12.88
N ASP A 51 8.56 -9.02 -13.57
CA ASP A 51 9.60 -10.05 -13.66
C ASP A 51 10.59 -10.03 -12.47
N GLY A 52 10.40 -9.11 -11.52
CA GLY A 52 11.29 -8.94 -10.36
C GLY A 52 12.45 -7.97 -10.60
N THR A 53 12.56 -7.34 -11.77
CA THR A 53 13.56 -6.30 -12.03
C THR A 53 13.20 -5.01 -11.31
N LEU A 54 14.09 -4.50 -10.47
CA LEU A 54 13.99 -3.20 -9.83
C LEU A 54 14.90 -2.20 -10.55
N ILE A 55 14.31 -1.16 -11.11
CA ILE A 55 14.99 -0.11 -11.88
C ILE A 55 15.03 1.17 -11.07
N PHE A 56 16.22 1.74 -10.90
CA PHE A 56 16.40 3.07 -10.35
C PHE A 56 16.73 4.05 -11.48
N THR A 57 16.03 5.19 -11.50
CA THR A 57 16.30 6.28 -12.44
C THR A 57 16.52 7.57 -11.66
N GLU A 58 17.55 8.32 -12.03
CA GLU A 58 17.89 9.65 -11.50
C GLU A 58 18.31 10.56 -12.67
N GLY A 59 17.44 11.49 -13.06
CA GLY A 59 17.63 12.26 -14.30
C GLY A 59 17.76 11.32 -15.52
N ASP A 60 18.88 11.43 -16.24
CA ASP A 60 19.18 10.58 -17.41
C ASP A 60 19.89 9.26 -17.05
N LYS A 61 20.25 9.06 -15.78
CA LYS A 61 20.94 7.85 -15.33
C LYS A 61 19.92 6.78 -14.95
N THR A 62 20.17 5.55 -15.38
CA THR A 62 19.36 4.39 -15.02
C THR A 62 20.27 3.25 -14.63
N ASP A 63 19.92 2.55 -13.55
CA ASP A 63 20.56 1.32 -13.10
C ASP A 63 19.47 0.30 -12.71
N GLN A 64 19.83 -0.99 -12.68
CA GLN A 64 18.87 -2.05 -12.38
C GLN A 64 19.49 -3.22 -11.63
N ILE A 65 18.67 -3.86 -10.80
CA ILE A 65 18.99 -5.11 -10.12
C ILE A 65 17.83 -6.09 -10.29
N SER A 66 18.09 -7.38 -10.12
CA SER A 66 17.04 -8.40 -10.05
C SER A 66 16.81 -8.75 -8.58
N LEU A 67 15.55 -8.71 -8.15
CA LEU A 67 15.14 -9.17 -6.83
C LEU A 67 14.84 -10.66 -6.85
N SER A 68 15.10 -11.32 -5.73
CA SER A 68 14.63 -12.68 -5.50
C SER A 68 13.12 -12.72 -5.32
N SER A 69 12.50 -13.88 -5.58
CA SER A 69 11.07 -14.06 -5.33
C SER A 69 10.70 -13.83 -3.86
N GLU A 70 11.60 -14.16 -2.92
CA GLU A 70 11.38 -13.92 -1.48
C GLU A 70 11.31 -12.42 -1.14
N GLU A 71 12.14 -11.59 -1.78
CA GLU A 71 12.10 -10.14 -1.62
C GLU A 71 10.81 -9.52 -2.17
N VAL A 72 10.36 -10.00 -3.34
CA VAL A 72 9.11 -9.55 -3.97
C VAL A 72 7.91 -9.94 -3.11
N GLU A 73 7.84 -11.18 -2.61
CA GLU A 73 6.76 -11.62 -1.73
C GLU A 73 6.81 -10.90 -0.37
N SER A 74 8.01 -10.63 0.16
CA SER A 74 8.17 -9.82 1.38
C SER A 74 7.63 -8.40 1.21
N LEU A 75 7.87 -7.75 0.07
CA LEU A 75 7.28 -6.44 -0.24
C LEU A 75 5.76 -6.53 -0.36
N LYS A 76 5.25 -7.54 -1.07
CA LYS A 76 3.81 -7.77 -1.22
C LYS A 76 3.10 -7.94 0.11
N GLN A 77 3.68 -8.70 1.04
CA GLN A 77 3.13 -8.88 2.38
C GLN A 77 3.09 -7.56 3.17
N ILE A 78 4.16 -6.75 3.11
CA ILE A 78 4.20 -5.43 3.76
C ILE A 78 3.10 -4.51 3.22
N ILE A 79 2.82 -4.55 1.92
CA ILE A 79 1.75 -3.75 1.29
C ILE A 79 0.37 -4.14 1.84
N ILE A 80 0.11 -5.44 1.96
CA ILE A 80 -1.14 -5.99 2.48
C ILE A 80 -1.30 -5.68 3.97
N ASP A 81 -0.29 -5.97 4.78
CA ASP A 81 -0.32 -5.77 6.24
C ASP A 81 -0.53 -4.31 6.63
N ASN A 82 -0.07 -3.38 5.79
CA ASN A 82 -0.21 -1.94 5.99
C ASN A 82 -1.47 -1.35 5.34
N ASN A 83 -2.37 -2.18 4.82
CA ASN A 83 -3.64 -1.80 4.19
C ASN A 83 -3.47 -0.67 3.16
N PHE A 84 -2.41 -0.71 2.34
CA PHE A 84 -2.04 0.40 1.46
C PHE A 84 -3.19 0.83 0.53
N PHE A 85 -3.94 -0.14 0.00
CA PHE A 85 -5.10 0.08 -0.89
C PHE A 85 -6.27 0.81 -0.22
N THR A 86 -6.25 0.97 1.10
CA THR A 86 -7.28 1.70 1.86
C THR A 86 -6.88 3.15 2.17
N LEU A 87 -5.62 3.51 1.91
CA LEU A 87 -5.12 4.85 2.17
C LEU A 87 -5.77 5.86 1.21
N LYS A 88 -5.88 7.11 1.64
CA LYS A 88 -6.31 8.20 0.77
C LYS A 88 -5.25 8.42 -0.31
N GLU A 89 -5.67 8.89 -1.47
CA GLU A 89 -4.74 9.18 -2.59
C GLU A 89 -3.71 10.28 -2.26
N LYS A 90 -4.00 11.14 -1.27
CA LYS A 90 -3.16 12.30 -0.98
C LYS A 90 -3.10 12.67 0.50
N TYR A 91 -1.87 12.83 1.01
CA TYR A 91 -1.54 13.41 2.32
C TYR A 91 -0.52 14.53 2.10
N GLU A 92 -0.83 15.75 2.51
CA GLU A 92 0.02 16.92 2.23
C GLU A 92 -0.03 17.89 3.42
N ASP A 93 1.12 18.11 4.06
CA ASP A 93 1.30 19.20 5.02
C ASP A 93 1.94 20.41 4.33
N ARG A 94 1.11 21.43 4.06
CA ARG A 94 1.53 22.65 3.36
C ARG A 94 2.39 23.60 4.19
N ASN A 95 2.58 23.31 5.47
CA ASN A 95 3.38 24.17 6.35
C ASN A 95 4.88 23.84 6.29
N LEU A 96 5.25 22.72 5.67
CA LEU A 96 6.64 22.35 5.46
C LEU A 96 7.16 23.06 4.22
N MET A 97 8.21 23.86 4.40
CA MET A 97 8.90 24.51 3.29
C MET A 97 10.00 23.62 2.70
N ASP A 98 10.42 22.59 3.43
CA ASP A 98 11.62 21.80 3.15
C ASP A 98 11.44 20.24 3.11
N GLY A 99 10.20 19.74 2.97
CA GLY A 99 9.94 18.30 2.75
C GLY A 99 10.20 17.75 1.33
N ILE A 100 10.38 16.44 1.19
CA ILE A 100 10.41 15.77 -0.11
C ILE A 100 9.15 14.94 -0.29
N GLY A 101 8.41 15.23 -1.35
CA GLY A 101 7.19 14.48 -1.68
C GLY A 101 7.52 13.10 -2.24
N HIS A 102 6.66 12.13 -1.96
CA HIS A 102 6.78 10.78 -2.51
C HIS A 102 5.43 10.35 -3.08
N THR A 103 5.42 9.70 -4.25
CA THR A 103 4.25 8.99 -4.76
C THR A 103 4.59 7.52 -4.86
N ILE A 104 3.76 6.65 -4.28
CA ILE A 104 3.85 5.21 -4.45
C ILE A 104 2.61 4.77 -5.24
N THR A 105 2.84 4.13 -6.38
CA THR A 105 1.82 3.43 -7.16
C THR A 105 2.07 1.94 -7.03
N ILE A 106 1.05 1.18 -6.67
CA ILE A 106 1.12 -0.27 -6.49
C ILE A 106 0.07 -0.90 -7.37
N THR A 107 0.46 -1.95 -8.09
CA THR A 107 -0.46 -2.82 -8.82
C THR A 107 -0.22 -4.27 -8.39
N ILE A 108 -1.29 -4.97 -8.02
CA ILE A 108 -1.27 -6.41 -7.74
C ILE A 108 -2.40 -7.05 -8.54
N GLY A 109 -2.05 -7.87 -9.54
CA GLY A 109 -3.05 -8.39 -10.48
C GLY A 109 -3.73 -7.25 -11.24
N ASP A 110 -5.05 -7.13 -11.07
CA ASP A 110 -5.89 -6.09 -11.70
C ASP A 110 -6.15 -4.89 -10.77
N GLU A 111 -5.76 -4.96 -9.50
CA GLU A 111 -5.95 -3.87 -8.55
C GLU A 111 -4.77 -2.90 -8.60
N SER A 112 -5.06 -1.60 -8.69
CA SER A 112 -4.05 -0.56 -8.70
C SER A 112 -4.45 0.61 -7.80
N HIS A 113 -3.51 1.11 -7.00
CA HIS A 113 -3.71 2.27 -6.13
C HIS A 113 -2.48 3.17 -6.11
N SER A 114 -2.68 4.48 -6.04
CA SER A 114 -1.60 5.47 -5.99
C SER A 114 -1.81 6.43 -4.84
N VAL A 115 -0.76 6.63 -4.03
CA VAL A 115 -0.78 7.50 -2.86
C VAL A 115 0.38 8.48 -2.95
N TYR A 116 0.07 9.77 -2.86
CA TYR A 116 1.05 10.83 -2.66
C TYR A 116 1.13 11.21 -1.19
N CYS A 117 2.35 11.38 -0.69
CA CYS A 117 2.60 11.95 0.62
C CYS A 117 3.67 13.04 0.58
N TYR A 118 3.42 14.15 1.28
CA TYR A 118 4.36 15.22 1.58
C TYR A 118 4.21 15.65 3.04
N GLY A 119 5.30 15.55 3.80
CA GLY A 119 5.30 15.85 5.24
C GLY A 119 4.97 14.65 6.11
N GLU A 120 4.01 14.80 7.02
CA GLU A 120 3.59 13.73 7.93
C GLU A 120 2.80 12.66 7.15
N CYS A 121 3.46 11.53 6.89
CA CYS A 121 2.86 10.39 6.20
C CYS A 121 2.20 9.40 7.16
N PRO A 122 1.05 8.82 6.80
CA PRO A 122 0.46 7.76 7.61
C PRO A 122 1.41 6.57 7.71
N GLU A 123 1.39 5.89 8.86
CA GLU A 123 2.30 4.76 9.16
C GLU A 123 2.33 3.71 8.03
N GLY A 124 1.15 3.34 7.50
CA GLY A 124 1.07 2.37 6.42
C GLY A 124 1.79 2.80 5.13
N PHE A 125 1.78 4.09 4.81
CA PHE A 125 2.57 4.62 3.69
C PHE A 125 4.07 4.59 4.01
N SER A 126 4.45 5.05 5.20
CA SER A 126 5.85 5.12 5.64
C SER A 126 6.53 3.75 5.68
N ASN A 127 5.81 2.72 6.15
CA ASN A 127 6.31 1.35 6.20
C ASN A 127 6.54 0.76 4.79
N VAL A 128 5.59 0.99 3.86
CA VAL A 128 5.73 0.56 2.47
C VAL A 128 6.87 1.32 1.77
N LEU A 129 6.95 2.64 1.96
CA LEU A 129 8.04 3.47 1.44
C LEU A 129 9.41 2.97 1.91
N GLY A 130 9.54 2.70 3.21
CA GLY A 130 10.77 2.19 3.82
C GLY A 130 11.17 0.84 3.22
N LYS A 131 10.21 -0.07 3.04
CA LYS A 131 10.46 -1.37 2.42
C LYS A 131 10.91 -1.23 0.97
N ILE A 132 10.24 -0.40 0.15
CA ILE A 132 10.63 -0.18 -1.25
C ILE A 132 12.07 0.36 -1.33
N LYS A 133 12.39 1.39 -0.54
CA LYS A 133 13.74 1.96 -0.49
C LYS A 133 14.79 0.96 -0.04
N SER A 134 14.47 0.08 0.90
CA SER A 134 15.41 -0.93 1.42
C SER A 134 15.78 -2.02 0.40
N LEU A 135 15.00 -2.18 -0.68
CA LEU A 135 15.32 -3.13 -1.75
C LEU A 135 16.41 -2.60 -2.68
N TRP A 136 16.63 -1.28 -2.71
CA TRP A 136 17.75 -0.70 -3.44
C TRP A 136 19.02 -0.77 -2.60
N THR A 137 20.13 -1.23 -3.19
CA THR A 137 21.36 -1.55 -2.46
C THR A 137 22.18 -0.33 -2.07
N GLN A 138 21.91 0.83 -2.69
CA GLN A 138 22.63 2.08 -2.45
C GLN A 138 21.74 3.09 -1.74
N GLU A 139 22.34 3.96 -0.94
CA GLU A 139 21.60 5.06 -0.34
C GLU A 139 21.17 6.07 -1.41
N ILE A 140 19.86 6.32 -1.51
CA ILE A 140 19.32 7.35 -2.40
C ILE A 140 19.65 8.71 -1.81
N GLN A 141 20.53 9.44 -2.50
CA GLN A 141 20.89 10.81 -2.11
C GLN A 141 19.78 11.78 -2.49
N TYR A 142 19.45 12.70 -1.60
CA TYR A 142 18.49 13.78 -1.86
C TYR A 142 19.24 15.07 -2.09
N SER A 143 18.86 15.78 -3.13
CA SER A 143 19.47 17.07 -3.48
C SER A 143 18.73 18.24 -2.85
N GLY A 144 17.50 18.04 -2.38
CA GLY A 144 16.62 19.11 -1.92
C GLY A 144 15.92 19.80 -3.09
N PHE A 145 15.10 20.80 -2.79
CA PHE A 145 14.07 21.38 -3.67
C PHE A 145 14.47 21.75 -5.10
N ALA A 146 13.60 21.39 -6.04
CA ALA A 146 13.33 22.13 -7.28
C ALA A 146 12.44 23.34 -6.99
#